data_AF-G0UPL2-F1
#
_entry.id   AF-G0UPL2-F1
#
_cell.length_a   1.000
_cell.length_b   1.000
_cell.length_c   1.000
_cell.angle_alpha   90.00
_cell.angle_beta   90.00
_cell.angle_gamma   90.00
#
_symmetry.space_group_name_H-M   'P 1'
#
loop_
_entity.id
_entity.type
_entity.pdbx_description
1 polymer ?
#
loop_
_entity_poly.entity_id
_entity_poly.type
_entity_poly.pdbx_seq_one_letter_code
_entity_poly.pdbx_strand_id
1 'polypeptide(L)'
;MSMGTNNAAIFFAMALTTDQTFFLTYHKGSYANNAVMLSSRKPLLMRDVFLTKSSSFFPNPLSCIYVHKTMDAVINSFLSWLLVKPITEIIGWRSAVAIYLGSGLFSGFAYLFSTQLNKRKANTRFDCADTSNGAFAGFAALSLIFPKSYIPTSKSVPTFYIGVPYLAKCTYDEYIGPRYFETREKGAIEIRNWGFIGGVFFAFIYTSLVLQTRANLRCMATFWENLPRRYK
;
A
#
# COMPACT_ATOMS: atom_id res chain seq x y z
N MET A 1 -22.27 11.73 -17.55
CA MET A 1 -21.99 12.15 -16.16
C MET A 1 -20.80 13.08 -16.19
N SER A 2 -21.02 14.37 -15.92
CA SER A 2 -19.94 15.33 -15.70
C SER A 2 -19.11 14.83 -14.51
N MET A 3 -17.83 14.53 -14.74
CA MET A 3 -16.85 14.28 -13.67
C MET A 3 -16.64 15.59 -12.93
N GLY A 4 -17.50 15.90 -11.97
CA GLY A 4 -17.17 16.91 -10.95
C GLY A 4 -15.88 16.46 -10.29
N THR A 5 -14.84 17.29 -10.39
CA THR A 5 -13.55 17.09 -9.72
C THR A 5 -13.80 16.80 -8.25
N ASN A 6 -13.64 15.54 -7.85
CA ASN A 6 -13.84 15.16 -6.46
C ASN A 6 -12.63 15.66 -5.68
N ASN A 7 -12.75 16.84 -5.07
CA ASN A 7 -11.69 17.48 -4.29
C ASN A 7 -11.07 16.51 -3.26
N ALA A 8 -11.86 15.56 -2.74
CA ALA A 8 -11.38 14.55 -1.80
C ALA A 8 -10.27 13.64 -2.39
N ALA A 9 -10.33 13.29 -3.67
CA ALA A 9 -9.30 12.46 -4.31
C ALA A 9 -7.99 13.25 -4.51
N ILE A 10 -8.08 14.54 -4.79
CA ILE A 10 -6.93 15.45 -4.89
C ILE A 10 -6.30 15.62 -3.50
N PHE A 11 -7.09 15.90 -2.47
CA PHE A 11 -6.61 15.98 -1.08
C PHE A 11 -5.96 14.67 -0.63
N PHE A 12 -6.53 13.53 -0.99
CA PHE A 12 -5.96 12.23 -0.65
C PHE A 12 -4.60 12.01 -1.34
N ALA A 13 -4.49 12.33 -2.63
CA ALA A 13 -3.20 12.24 -3.34
C ALA A 13 -2.15 13.20 -2.75
N MET A 14 -2.54 14.44 -2.43
CA MET A 14 -1.66 15.40 -1.77
C MET A 14 -1.19 14.89 -0.41
N ALA A 15 -2.11 14.39 0.42
CA ALA A 15 -1.78 13.83 1.73
C ALA A 15 -0.77 12.69 1.60
N LEU A 16 -0.98 11.75 0.67
CA LEU A 16 -0.03 10.66 0.45
C LEU A 16 1.34 11.16 -0.02
N THR A 17 1.40 12.10 -0.96
CA THR A 17 2.69 12.69 -1.40
C THR A 17 3.41 13.42 -0.26
N THR A 18 2.67 14.18 0.55
CA THR A 18 3.22 14.85 1.75
C THR A 18 3.72 13.82 2.75
N ASP A 19 2.98 12.75 3.00
CA ASP A 19 3.39 11.65 3.89
C ASP A 19 4.69 11.00 3.41
N GLN A 20 4.80 10.66 2.12
CA GLN A 20 6.03 10.06 1.58
C GLN A 20 7.24 10.98 1.80
N THR A 21 7.07 12.29 1.58
CA THR A 21 8.14 13.28 1.72
C THR A 21 8.52 13.52 3.19
N PHE A 22 7.51 13.62 4.05
CA PHE A 22 7.68 13.85 5.49
C PHE A 22 8.38 12.67 6.15
N PHE A 23 7.91 11.44 5.92
CA PHE A 23 8.50 10.25 6.55
C PHE A 23 9.88 9.91 6.00
N LEU A 24 10.17 10.20 4.72
CA LEU A 24 11.53 10.07 4.20
C LEU A 24 12.49 11.07 4.88
N THR A 25 12.08 12.35 4.96
CA THR A 25 12.90 13.39 5.61
C THR A 25 13.12 13.06 7.08
N TYR A 26 12.06 12.63 7.77
CA TYR A 26 12.13 12.16 9.15
C TYR A 26 13.06 10.94 9.28
N HIS A 27 12.99 9.98 8.35
CA HIS A 27 13.91 8.84 8.35
C HIS A 27 15.36 9.28 8.26
N LYS A 28 15.70 10.09 7.24
CA LYS A 28 17.07 10.55 6.99
C LYS A 28 17.63 11.40 8.13
N GLY A 29 16.79 12.19 8.81
CA GLY A 29 17.17 13.00 9.97
C GLY A 29 17.14 12.26 11.31
N SER A 30 16.66 11.02 11.36
CA SER A 30 16.51 10.26 12.61
C SER A 30 17.64 9.25 12.85
N TYR A 31 17.78 8.85 14.11
CA TYR A 31 18.67 7.76 14.53
C TYR A 31 18.33 6.40 13.89
N ALA A 32 17.13 6.23 13.33
CA ALA A 32 16.74 4.98 12.70
C ALA A 32 17.26 4.80 11.26
N ASN A 33 17.92 5.82 10.70
CA ASN A 33 18.80 5.66 9.54
C ASN A 33 20.13 4.93 9.91
N ASN A 34 20.37 4.66 11.19
CA ASN A 34 21.47 3.81 11.65
C ASN A 34 20.94 2.43 12.07
N ALA A 35 21.36 1.38 11.35
CA ALA A 35 20.98 0.00 11.61
C ALA A 35 21.27 -0.44 13.05
N VAL A 36 22.39 -0.01 13.65
CA VAL A 36 22.77 -0.37 15.02
C VAL A 36 21.75 0.19 16.02
N MET A 37 21.25 1.40 15.78
CA MET A 37 20.27 2.02 16.68
C MET A 37 18.93 1.27 16.67
N LEU A 38 18.57 0.57 15.59
CA LEU A 38 17.37 -0.27 15.56
C LEU A 38 17.43 -1.45 16.56
N SER A 39 18.62 -1.90 16.97
CA SER A 39 18.79 -2.87 18.07
C SER A 39 18.72 -2.27 19.46
N SER A 40 18.76 -0.94 19.57
CA SER A 40 18.81 -0.25 20.86
C SER A 40 17.57 -0.56 21.68
N ARG A 41 17.77 -0.79 22.98
CA ARG A 41 16.68 -0.98 23.96
C ARG A 41 15.97 0.32 24.30
N LYS A 42 16.51 1.47 23.87
CA LYS A 42 15.84 2.76 24.05
C LYS A 42 14.58 2.82 23.18
N PRO A 43 13.50 3.47 23.66
CA PRO A 43 12.31 3.69 22.85
C PRO A 43 12.71 4.52 21.64
N LEU A 44 12.48 3.97 20.46
CA LEU A 44 12.69 4.66 19.19
C LEU A 44 11.32 4.81 18.57
N LEU A 45 10.75 6.02 18.71
CA LEU A 45 9.42 6.35 18.22
C LEU A 45 9.23 5.84 16.79
N MET A 46 10.24 6.01 15.94
CA MET A 46 10.16 5.52 14.58
C MET A 46 10.02 4.00 14.44
N ARG A 47 10.85 3.22 15.13
CA ARG A 47 10.81 1.76 15.08
C ARG A 47 9.56 1.21 15.76
N ASP A 48 9.20 1.79 16.90
CA ASP A 48 8.17 1.25 17.79
C ASP A 48 6.76 1.67 17.35
N VAL A 49 6.60 2.83 16.70
CA VAL A 49 5.30 3.35 16.24
C VAL A 49 5.08 3.13 14.75
N PHE A 50 6.11 3.11 13.91
CA PHE A 50 5.92 3.11 12.44
C PHE A 50 6.49 1.89 11.72
N LEU A 51 7.26 1.02 12.37
CA LEU A 51 7.80 -0.18 11.71
C LEU A 51 7.12 -1.45 12.22
N THR A 52 7.05 -2.46 11.35
CA THR A 52 6.68 -3.82 11.71
C THR A 52 7.94 -4.63 11.95
N LYS A 53 8.24 -4.96 13.22
CA LYS A 53 9.42 -5.76 13.58
C LYS A 53 9.19 -7.23 13.23
N SER A 54 10.21 -7.93 12.76
CA SER A 54 10.13 -9.38 12.49
C SER A 54 9.77 -10.22 13.71
N SER A 55 10.07 -9.72 14.92
CA SER A 55 9.74 -10.34 16.21
C SER A 55 8.36 -9.97 16.76
N SER A 56 7.62 -9.09 16.11
CA SER A 56 6.27 -8.70 16.56
C SER A 56 5.26 -9.83 16.34
N PHE A 57 4.34 -10.01 17.28
CA PHE A 57 3.22 -10.94 17.13
C PHE A 57 2.16 -10.42 16.14
N PHE A 58 1.94 -9.11 16.11
CA PHE A 58 0.94 -8.45 15.28
C PHE A 58 1.59 -7.38 14.39
N PRO A 59 1.15 -7.22 13.12
CA PRO A 59 1.67 -6.18 12.24
C PRO A 59 1.31 -4.79 12.73
N ASN A 60 2.17 -3.82 12.44
CA ASN A 60 1.89 -2.44 12.80
C ASN A 60 1.04 -1.75 11.72
N PRO A 61 -0.20 -1.32 12.01
CA PRO A 61 -1.07 -0.68 11.01
C PRO A 61 -0.50 0.62 10.45
N LEU A 62 0.33 1.34 11.22
CA LEU A 62 0.91 2.62 10.80
C LEU A 62 2.14 2.45 9.89
N SER A 63 2.60 1.22 9.69
CA SER A 63 3.77 0.95 8.85
C SER A 63 3.56 1.23 7.37
N CYS A 64 2.32 1.46 6.94
CA CYS A 64 1.99 1.85 5.58
C CYS A 64 2.34 3.29 5.24
N ILE A 65 2.38 4.17 6.24
CA ILE A 65 2.68 5.60 6.08
C ILE A 65 4.19 5.81 5.93
N TYR A 66 4.96 4.86 6.45
CA TYR A 66 6.38 4.99 6.60
C TYR A 66 7.16 4.59 5.33
N VAL A 67 8.22 5.34 5.02
CA VAL A 67 9.09 5.12 3.87
C VAL A 67 10.54 5.40 4.26
N HIS A 68 11.42 4.43 4.02
CA HIS A 68 12.87 4.60 4.25
C HIS A 68 13.69 4.86 2.98
N LYS A 69 13.25 4.36 1.81
CA LYS A 69 14.01 4.48 0.55
C LYS A 69 13.60 5.72 -0.24
N THR A 70 14.59 6.47 -0.72
CA THR A 70 14.37 7.66 -1.56
C THR A 70 13.62 7.32 -2.85
N MET A 71 14.03 6.23 -3.52
CA MET A 71 13.37 5.79 -4.76
C MET A 71 11.91 5.40 -4.53
N ASP A 72 11.61 4.74 -3.41
CA ASP A 72 10.24 4.38 -3.05
C ASP A 72 9.40 5.62 -2.79
N ALA A 73 9.92 6.62 -2.07
CA ALA A 73 9.21 7.86 -1.82
C ALA A 73 8.88 8.62 -3.11
N VAL A 74 9.82 8.69 -4.06
CA VAL A 74 9.62 9.33 -5.36
C VAL A 74 8.56 8.58 -6.18
N ILE A 75 8.72 7.26 -6.33
CA ILE A 75 7.78 6.43 -7.10
C ILE A 75 6.38 6.49 -6.48
N ASN A 76 6.26 6.31 -5.17
CA ASN A 76 4.98 6.35 -4.47
C ASN A 76 4.33 7.73 -4.59
N SER A 77 5.11 8.82 -4.57
CA SER A 77 4.60 10.17 -4.82
C SER A 77 4.01 10.31 -6.23
N PHE A 78 4.66 9.76 -7.26
CA PHE A 78 4.08 9.71 -8.61
C PHE A 78 2.81 8.86 -8.67
N LEU A 79 2.80 7.71 -7.99
CA LEU A 79 1.64 6.81 -7.95
C LEU A 79 0.45 7.43 -7.23
N SER A 80 0.66 8.26 -6.20
CA SER A 80 -0.41 9.00 -5.53
C SER A 80 -1.27 9.77 -6.54
N TRP A 81 -0.62 10.38 -7.53
CA TRP A 81 -1.30 11.16 -8.57
C TRP A 81 -1.79 10.31 -9.75
N LEU A 82 -0.96 9.42 -10.27
CA LEU A 82 -1.25 8.73 -11.53
C LEU A 82 -2.11 7.47 -11.35
N LEU A 83 -2.10 6.88 -10.15
CA LEU A 83 -2.78 5.62 -9.84
C LEU A 83 -3.83 5.80 -8.74
N VAL A 84 -3.44 6.34 -7.59
CA VAL A 84 -4.32 6.40 -6.41
C VAL A 84 -5.45 7.41 -6.59
N LYS A 85 -5.15 8.61 -7.11
CA LYS A 85 -6.18 9.63 -7.40
C LYS A 85 -7.32 9.10 -8.28
N PRO A 86 -7.08 8.60 -9.52
CA PRO A 86 -8.18 8.16 -10.39
C PRO A 86 -8.95 6.96 -9.81
N ILE A 87 -8.29 6.06 -9.08
CA ILE A 87 -8.99 4.97 -8.40
C ILE A 87 -9.87 5.52 -7.27
N THR A 88 -9.37 6.48 -6.49
CA THR A 88 -10.10 7.13 -5.40
C THR A 88 -11.32 7.89 -5.90
N GLU A 89 -11.26 8.49 -7.09
CA GLU A 89 -12.41 9.11 -7.74
C GLU A 89 -13.55 8.11 -8.02
N ILE A 90 -13.22 6.85 -8.31
CA ILE A 90 -14.20 5.79 -8.60
C ILE A 90 -14.78 5.20 -7.30
N ILE A 91 -13.92 4.81 -6.35
CA ILE A 91 -14.35 4.07 -5.14
C ILE A 91 -14.76 4.99 -3.98
N GLY A 92 -14.42 6.27 -4.05
CA GLY A 92 -14.59 7.27 -3.01
C GLY A 92 -13.49 7.24 -1.93
N TRP A 93 -13.24 8.39 -1.30
CA TRP A 93 -12.15 8.57 -0.33
C TRP A 93 -12.22 7.62 0.88
N ARG A 94 -13.41 7.30 1.39
CA ARG A 94 -13.57 6.38 2.54
C ARG A 94 -13.06 4.98 2.20
N SER A 95 -13.38 4.50 1.00
CA SER A 95 -12.91 3.19 0.52
C SER A 95 -11.40 3.23 0.25
N ALA A 96 -10.89 4.37 -0.25
CA ALA A 96 -9.46 4.55 -0.46
C ALA A 96 -8.66 4.52 0.85
N VAL A 97 -9.14 5.16 1.92
CA VAL A 97 -8.53 5.08 3.26
C VAL A 97 -8.53 3.64 3.77
N ALA A 98 -9.66 2.94 3.65
CA ALA A 98 -9.77 1.54 4.06
C ALA A 98 -8.80 0.63 3.28
N ILE A 99 -8.65 0.86 1.98
CA ILE A 99 -7.71 0.13 1.14
C ILE A 99 -6.27 0.46 1.52
N TYR A 100 -5.92 1.72 1.71
CA TYR A 100 -4.56 2.13 2.08
C TYR A 100 -4.11 1.50 3.41
N LEU A 101 -4.91 1.66 4.46
CA LEU A 101 -4.60 1.12 5.79
C LEU A 101 -4.70 -0.41 5.82
N GLY A 102 -5.73 -0.98 5.20
CA GLY A 102 -5.96 -2.42 5.17
C GLY A 102 -4.89 -3.16 4.37
N SER A 103 -4.54 -2.67 3.18
CA SER A 103 -3.46 -3.25 2.38
C SER A 103 -2.10 -3.11 3.09
N GLY A 104 -1.88 -2.00 3.78
CA GLY A 104 -0.73 -1.82 4.66
C GLY A 104 -0.63 -2.88 5.77
N LEU A 105 -1.71 -3.03 6.54
CA LEU A 105 -1.80 -3.99 7.64
C LEU A 105 -1.57 -5.44 7.16
N PHE A 106 -2.25 -5.84 6.08
CA PHE A 106 -2.10 -7.18 5.52
C PHE A 106 -0.71 -7.40 4.90
N SER A 107 -0.08 -6.35 4.37
CA SER A 107 1.32 -6.43 3.95
C SER A 107 2.25 -6.72 5.13
N GLY A 108 2.03 -6.06 6.27
CA GLY A 108 2.74 -6.38 7.51
C GLY A 108 2.49 -7.81 7.97
N PHE A 109 1.25 -8.30 7.85
CA PHE A 109 0.93 -9.69 8.17
C PHE A 109 1.68 -10.67 7.27
N ALA A 110 1.70 -10.43 5.95
CA ALA A 110 2.43 -11.26 5.00
C ALA A 110 3.95 -11.26 5.28
N TYR A 111 4.51 -10.12 5.67
CA TYR A 111 5.90 -10.05 6.12
C TYR A 111 6.16 -10.91 7.36
N LEU A 112 5.37 -10.77 8.43
CA LEU A 112 5.50 -11.57 9.65
C LEU A 112 5.32 -13.06 9.37
N PHE A 113 4.29 -13.42 8.61
CA PHE A 113 4.05 -14.81 8.22
C PHE A 113 5.24 -15.40 7.44
N SER A 114 5.79 -14.64 6.49
CA SER A 114 6.94 -15.10 5.69
C SER A 114 8.23 -15.26 6.50
N THR A 115 8.44 -14.42 7.52
CA THR A 115 9.61 -14.51 8.41
C THR A 115 9.48 -15.62 9.44
N GLN A 116 8.25 -15.94 9.87
CA GLN A 116 7.96 -17.10 10.72
C GLN A 116 8.12 -18.43 9.98
N LEU A 117 7.62 -18.52 8.74
CA LEU A 117 7.77 -19.72 7.90
C LEU A 117 9.23 -19.96 7.49
N ASN A 118 9.95 -18.90 7.12
CA ASN A 118 11.34 -19.00 6.71
C ASN A 118 12.22 -18.06 7.52
N LYS A 119 12.83 -18.61 8.58
CA LYS A 119 13.77 -17.87 9.42
C LYS A 119 15.00 -17.34 8.68
N ARG A 120 15.34 -17.87 7.49
CA ARG A 120 16.44 -17.36 6.66
C ARG A 120 16.07 -16.08 5.90
N LYS A 121 14.78 -15.71 5.87
CA LYS A 121 14.32 -14.48 5.22
C LYS A 121 14.78 -13.25 6.03
N ALA A 122 14.68 -13.30 7.35
CA ALA A 122 15.28 -12.32 8.26
C ALA A 122 16.78 -12.59 8.46
N ASN A 123 17.60 -11.53 8.43
CA ASN A 123 19.01 -11.55 8.81
C ASN A 123 19.16 -11.50 10.33
N THR A 124 18.32 -10.68 10.98
CA THR A 124 18.31 -10.52 12.44
C THR A 124 16.89 -10.49 13.02
N ARG A 125 16.77 -10.73 14.32
CA ARG A 125 15.50 -10.56 15.07
C ARG A 125 15.04 -9.10 15.21
N PHE A 126 15.91 -8.16 14.84
CA PHE A 126 15.66 -6.72 14.90
C PHE A 126 15.28 -6.15 13.54
N ASP A 127 15.27 -6.99 12.50
CA ASP A 127 14.85 -6.58 11.16
C ASP A 127 13.41 -6.05 11.22
N CYS A 128 13.19 -5.02 10.42
CA CYS A 128 11.94 -4.30 10.38
C CYS A 128 11.44 -4.19 8.95
N ALA A 129 10.12 -4.14 8.81
CA ALA A 129 9.49 -3.83 7.55
C ALA A 129 8.72 -2.51 7.62
N ASP A 130 8.81 -1.75 6.53
CA ASP A 130 7.80 -0.77 6.17
C ASP A 130 6.86 -1.37 5.13
N THR A 131 5.59 -0.96 5.17
CA THR A 131 4.54 -1.59 4.37
C THR A 131 3.89 -0.60 3.41
N SER A 132 4.58 0.51 3.12
CA SER A 132 4.13 1.52 2.16
C SER A 132 3.96 0.91 0.77
N ASN A 133 4.90 0.10 0.29
CA ASN A 133 4.75 -0.53 -1.03
C ASN A 133 3.57 -1.50 -1.05
N GLY A 134 3.27 -2.18 0.06
CA GLY A 134 2.08 -3.02 0.18
C GLY A 134 0.78 -2.22 0.06
N ALA A 135 0.71 -1.03 0.67
CA ALA A 135 -0.45 -0.15 0.57
C ALA A 135 -0.67 0.34 -0.88
N PHE A 136 0.39 0.79 -1.55
CA PHE A 136 0.30 1.18 -2.97
C PHE A 136 0.06 -0.02 -3.90
N ALA A 137 0.58 -1.22 -3.56
CA ALA A 137 0.33 -2.44 -4.32
C ALA A 137 -1.15 -2.86 -4.26
N GLY A 138 -1.84 -2.56 -3.17
CA GLY A 138 -3.30 -2.68 -3.09
C GLY A 138 -4.00 -1.85 -4.16
N PHE A 139 -3.65 -0.56 -4.30
CA PHE A 139 -4.17 0.28 -5.39
C PHE A 139 -3.74 -0.19 -6.78
N ALA A 140 -2.51 -0.68 -6.92
CA ALA A 140 -2.05 -1.24 -8.20
C ALA A 140 -2.85 -2.48 -8.59
N ALA A 141 -3.22 -3.34 -7.64
CA ALA A 141 -4.11 -4.48 -7.89
C ALA A 141 -5.51 -4.02 -8.32
N LEU A 142 -6.05 -2.96 -7.70
CA LEU A 142 -7.35 -2.39 -8.10
C LEU A 142 -7.37 -1.84 -9.52
N SER A 143 -6.24 -1.31 -10.01
CA SER A 143 -6.14 -0.84 -11.40
C SER A 143 -6.42 -1.93 -12.44
N LEU A 144 -6.17 -3.20 -12.08
CA LEU A 144 -6.46 -4.37 -12.93
C LEU A 144 -7.95 -4.71 -12.93
N ILE A 145 -8.66 -4.38 -11.86
CA ILE A 145 -10.08 -4.75 -11.68
C ILE A 145 -11.00 -3.67 -12.24
N PHE A 146 -10.57 -2.40 -12.28
CA PHE A 146 -11.39 -1.30 -12.77
C PHE A 146 -11.14 -1.01 -14.27
N PRO A 147 -11.99 -1.52 -15.19
CA PRO A 147 -11.77 -1.43 -16.64
C PRO A 147 -11.90 -0.02 -17.23
N LYS A 148 -12.28 0.99 -16.44
CA LYS A 148 -12.49 2.38 -16.88
C LYS A 148 -11.77 3.40 -15.98
N SER A 149 -10.65 2.99 -15.39
CA SER A 149 -9.78 3.89 -14.64
C SER A 149 -8.67 4.40 -15.57
N TYR A 150 -8.58 5.71 -15.76
CA TYR A 150 -7.60 6.35 -16.65
C TYR A 150 -6.70 7.31 -15.87
N ILE A 151 -5.49 7.52 -16.36
CA ILE A 151 -4.57 8.49 -15.75
C ILE A 151 -5.15 9.91 -15.86
N PRO A 152 -4.89 10.81 -14.89
CA PRO A 152 -5.47 12.16 -14.91
C PRO A 152 -5.11 12.98 -16.15
N THR A 153 -3.95 12.72 -16.76
CA THR A 153 -3.42 13.45 -17.92
C THR A 153 -3.96 12.96 -19.26
N SER A 154 -4.56 11.77 -19.32
CA SER A 154 -5.06 11.18 -20.57
C SER A 154 -6.26 10.28 -20.33
N LYS A 155 -7.35 10.55 -21.06
CA LYS A 155 -8.57 9.73 -21.03
C LYS A 155 -8.43 8.40 -21.80
N SER A 156 -7.30 8.19 -22.47
CA SER A 156 -7.05 7.02 -23.32
C SER A 156 -6.05 6.04 -22.72
N VAL A 157 -5.36 6.41 -21.63
CA VAL A 157 -4.34 5.56 -21.00
C VAL A 157 -4.91 4.99 -19.70
N PRO A 158 -5.25 3.69 -19.67
CA PRO A 158 -5.68 3.01 -18.47
C PRO A 158 -4.63 3.03 -17.36
N THR A 159 -5.08 3.07 -16.10
CA THR A 159 -4.17 3.11 -14.94
C THR A 159 -3.38 1.81 -14.75
N PHE A 160 -3.83 0.68 -15.31
CA PHE A 160 -3.11 -0.59 -15.21
C PHE A 160 -1.72 -0.55 -15.87
N TYR A 161 -1.50 0.32 -16.85
CA TYR A 161 -0.17 0.53 -17.45
C TYR A 161 0.85 1.07 -16.44
N ILE A 162 0.38 1.64 -15.34
CA ILE A 162 1.21 2.10 -14.22
C ILE A 162 1.17 1.06 -13.08
N GLY A 163 0.01 0.47 -12.82
CA GLY A 163 -0.15 -0.55 -11.78
C GLY A 163 0.68 -1.81 -12.02
N VAL A 164 0.72 -2.34 -13.25
CA VAL A 164 1.47 -3.57 -13.58
C VAL A 164 2.98 -3.39 -13.37
N PRO A 165 3.64 -2.35 -13.93
CA PRO A 165 5.06 -2.11 -13.65
C PRO A 165 5.36 -1.92 -12.16
N TYR A 166 4.46 -1.30 -11.41
CA TYR A 166 4.65 -1.15 -9.97
C TYR A 166 4.61 -2.49 -9.23
N LEU A 167 3.66 -3.36 -9.56
CA LEU A 167 3.61 -4.73 -9.00
C LEU A 167 4.86 -5.54 -9.38
N ALA A 168 5.37 -5.37 -10.61
CA ALA A 168 6.63 -5.98 -11.04
C ALA A 168 7.82 -5.46 -10.22
N LYS A 169 7.87 -4.15 -9.95
CA LYS A 169 8.87 -3.53 -9.06
C LYS A 169 8.77 -4.10 -7.63
N CYS A 170 7.58 -4.20 -7.06
CA CYS A 170 7.40 -4.80 -5.72
C CYS A 170 7.84 -6.28 -5.69
N THR A 171 7.55 -7.03 -6.75
CA THR A 171 7.98 -8.42 -6.91
C THR A 171 9.51 -8.51 -6.97
N TYR A 172 10.14 -7.61 -7.72
CA TYR A 172 11.59 -7.53 -7.82
C TYR A 172 12.23 -7.22 -6.46
N ASP A 173 11.73 -6.21 -5.73
CA ASP A 173 12.26 -5.80 -4.44
C ASP A 173 12.12 -6.85 -3.33
N GLU A 174 11.07 -7.68 -3.40
CA GLU A 174 10.85 -8.72 -2.39
C GLU A 174 11.59 -10.03 -2.71
N TYR A 175 11.62 -10.46 -3.97
CA TYR A 175 12.06 -11.81 -4.32
C TYR A 175 13.36 -11.88 -5.13
N ILE A 176 13.63 -10.87 -5.97
CA ILE A 176 14.74 -10.92 -6.94
C ILE A 176 15.95 -10.16 -6.39
N GLY A 177 15.79 -8.88 -6.07
CA GLY A 177 16.85 -8.01 -5.58
C GLY A 177 17.63 -8.62 -4.41
N PRO A 178 16.96 -9.02 -3.31
CA PRO A 178 17.61 -9.57 -2.13
C PRO A 178 18.32 -10.91 -2.35
N ARG A 179 17.95 -11.67 -3.39
CA ARG A 179 18.49 -13.02 -3.65
C ARG A 179 19.64 -13.03 -4.65
N TYR A 180 19.62 -12.13 -5.62
CA TYR A 180 20.54 -12.17 -6.76
C TYR A 180 21.46 -10.96 -6.88
N PHE A 181 21.06 -9.80 -6.36
CA PHE A 181 21.78 -8.54 -6.60
C PHE A 181 22.32 -7.88 -5.33
N GLU A 182 21.64 -8.03 -4.20
CA GLU A 182 22.06 -7.40 -2.95
C GLU A 182 22.98 -8.29 -2.13
N THR A 183 24.16 -7.80 -1.78
CA THR A 183 25.08 -8.46 -0.85
C THR A 183 24.64 -8.17 0.58
N ARG A 184 24.06 -9.16 1.27
CA ARG A 184 23.62 -9.02 2.67
C ARG A 184 24.77 -9.33 3.62
N GLU A 185 25.23 -8.32 4.37
CA GLU A 185 26.19 -8.53 5.45
C GLU A 185 25.53 -9.34 6.58
N LYS A 186 26.13 -10.48 6.95
CA LYS A 186 25.58 -11.34 8.00
C LYS A 186 25.49 -10.60 9.33
N GLY A 187 24.31 -10.58 9.94
CA GLY A 187 24.08 -9.94 11.23
C GLY A 187 23.79 -8.44 11.16
N ALA A 188 23.79 -7.84 9.96
CA ALA A 188 23.34 -6.47 9.77
C ALA A 188 21.80 -6.37 9.90
N ILE A 189 21.34 -5.34 10.61
CA ILE A 189 19.91 -5.10 10.82
C ILE A 189 19.35 -4.38 9.61
N GLU A 190 18.28 -4.91 9.03
CA GLU A 190 17.72 -4.41 7.77
C GLU A 190 16.32 -3.82 7.97
N ILE A 191 16.06 -2.68 7.31
CA ILE A 191 14.71 -2.18 7.04
C ILE A 191 14.37 -2.55 5.60
N ARG A 192 13.21 -3.19 5.37
CA ARG A 192 12.80 -3.70 4.05
C ARG A 192 11.34 -3.40 3.74
N ASN A 193 11.01 -3.19 2.47
CA ASN A 193 9.64 -2.96 2.02
C ASN A 193 9.06 -4.27 1.48
N TRP A 194 8.73 -5.20 2.39
CA TRP A 194 8.31 -6.57 2.08
C TRP A 194 6.86 -6.85 2.49
N GLY A 195 6.30 -7.89 1.88
CA GLY A 195 4.95 -8.36 2.17
C GLY A 195 3.89 -7.79 1.22
N PHE A 196 4.27 -7.20 0.08
CA PHE A 196 3.33 -6.47 -0.78
C PHE A 196 2.15 -7.34 -1.25
N ILE A 197 2.36 -8.67 -1.35
CA ILE A 197 1.32 -9.65 -1.68
C ILE A 197 0.14 -9.57 -0.70
N GLY A 198 0.38 -9.31 0.58
CA GLY A 198 -0.69 -9.11 1.56
C GLY A 198 -1.58 -7.93 1.19
N GLY A 199 -0.98 -6.84 0.71
CA GLY A 199 -1.70 -5.67 0.23
C GLY A 199 -2.56 -5.94 -1.01
N VAL A 200 -2.02 -6.70 -1.97
CA VAL A 200 -2.73 -7.18 -3.16
C VAL A 200 -3.91 -8.07 -2.78
N PHE A 201 -3.67 -9.04 -1.89
CA PHE A 201 -4.69 -9.97 -1.43
C PHE A 201 -5.83 -9.26 -0.71
N PHE A 202 -5.52 -8.29 0.16
CA PHE A 202 -6.54 -7.46 0.81
C PHE A 202 -7.37 -6.68 -0.21
N ALA A 203 -6.75 -6.10 -1.24
CA ALA A 203 -7.48 -5.36 -2.27
C ALA A 203 -8.47 -6.26 -3.02
N PHE A 204 -8.11 -7.51 -3.32
CA PHE A 204 -9.04 -8.49 -3.92
C PHE A 204 -10.20 -8.85 -2.99
N ILE A 205 -9.92 -9.13 -1.71
CA ILE A 205 -10.96 -9.40 -0.71
C ILE A 205 -11.91 -8.21 -0.59
N TYR A 206 -11.36 -7.00 -0.40
CA TYR A 206 -12.15 -5.79 -0.22
C TYR A 206 -13.02 -5.49 -1.44
N THR A 207 -12.49 -5.72 -2.64
CA THR A 207 -13.24 -5.51 -3.87
C THR A 207 -14.39 -6.49 -4.01
N SER A 208 -14.14 -7.78 -3.77
CA SER A 208 -15.16 -8.83 -3.86
C SER A 208 -16.22 -8.69 -2.78
N LEU A 209 -15.85 -8.38 -1.53
CA LEU A 209 -16.80 -8.34 -0.42
C LEU A 209 -17.52 -7.00 -0.29
N VAL A 210 -16.81 -5.88 -0.43
CA VAL A 210 -17.36 -4.56 -0.11
C VAL A 210 -17.83 -3.85 -1.37
N LEU A 211 -16.97 -3.75 -2.39
CA LEU A 211 -17.28 -2.97 -3.58
C LEU A 211 -18.33 -3.64 -4.46
N GLN A 212 -18.22 -4.95 -4.67
CA GLN A 212 -19.20 -5.72 -5.42
C GLN A 212 -20.56 -5.75 -4.71
N THR A 213 -20.58 -5.97 -3.38
CA THR A 213 -21.84 -5.93 -2.61
C THR A 213 -22.52 -4.57 -2.70
N ARG A 214 -21.76 -3.47 -2.60
CA ARG A 214 -22.32 -2.12 -2.80
C ARG A 214 -22.87 -1.91 -4.20
N ALA A 215 -22.18 -2.41 -5.23
CA ALA A 215 -22.67 -2.34 -6.60
C ALA A 215 -23.98 -3.12 -6.76
N ASN A 216 -24.04 -4.34 -6.23
CA ASN A 216 -25.23 -5.19 -6.28
C ASN A 216 -26.42 -4.56 -5.54
N LEU A 217 -26.20 -4.01 -4.35
CA LEU A 217 -27.26 -3.32 -3.59
C LEU A 217 -27.79 -2.09 -4.33
N ARG A 218 -26.93 -1.33 -5.02
CA ARG A 218 -27.37 -0.20 -5.86
C ARG A 218 -28.20 -0.67 -7.04
N CYS A 219 -27.75 -1.70 -7.76
CA CYS A 219 -28.51 -2.29 -8.86
C CYS A 219 -29.87 -2.80 -8.39
N MET A 220 -29.92 -3.42 -7.20
CA MET A 220 -31.16 -3.89 -6.58
C MET A 220 -32.10 -2.72 -6.24
N ALA A 221 -31.59 -1.65 -5.64
CA ALA A 221 -32.38 -0.45 -5.35
C ALA A 221 -32.97 0.16 -6.64
N THR A 222 -32.17 0.30 -7.69
CA THR A 222 -32.63 0.79 -9.00
C THR A 222 -33.68 -0.14 -9.63
N PHE A 223 -33.52 -1.46 -9.47
CA PHE A 223 -34.52 -2.43 -9.91
C PHE A 223 -35.85 -2.25 -9.17
N TRP A 224 -35.83 -2.13 -7.84
CA TRP A 224 -37.04 -1.89 -7.03
C TRP A 224 -37.68 -0.53 -7.34
N GLU A 225 -36.90 0.51 -7.62
CA GLU A 225 -37.41 1.82 -8.02
C GLU A 225 -38.17 1.74 -9.35
N ASN A 226 -37.64 1.01 -10.32
CA ASN A 226 -38.19 0.87 -11.68
C ASN A 226 -39.37 -0.11 -11.80
N LEU A 227 -39.70 -0.87 -10.76
CA LEU A 227 -40.88 -1.73 -10.75
C LEU A 227 -42.17 -0.88 -10.80
N PRO A 228 -43.11 -1.18 -11.71
CA PRO A 228 -44.39 -0.47 -11.79
C PRO A 228 -45.16 -0.59 -10.47
N ARG A 229 -45.88 0.47 -10.06
CA ARG A 229 -46.69 0.50 -8.82
C ARG A 229 -47.70 -0.65 -8.67
N ARG A 230 -48.00 -1.38 -9.75
CA ARG A 230 -48.88 -2.57 -9.74
C ARG A 230 -48.21 -3.84 -9.20
N TYR A 231 -46.88 -3.83 -9.07
CA TYR A 231 -46.04 -4.94 -8.61
C TYR A 231 -45.16 -4.55 -7.39
N LYS A 232 -45.40 -3.38 -6.82
CA LYS A 232 -44.87 -2.95 -5.52
C LYS A 232 -45.89 -3.26 -4.44
#